data_AF-A0A1E3Q9X8-F1
#
_entry.id   AF-A0A1E3Q9X8-F1
#
_cell.length_a   1.000
_cell.length_b   1.000
_cell.length_c   1.000
_cell.angle_alpha   90.00
_cell.angle_beta   90.00
_cell.angle_gamma   90.00
#
_symmetry.space_group_name_H-M   'P 1'
#
loop_
_entity.id
_entity.type
_entity.pdbx_description
1 polymer ?
#
loop_
_entity_poly.entity_id
_entity_poly.type
_entity_poly.pdbx_seq_one_letter_code
_entity_poly.pdbx_strand_id
1 'polypeptide(L)'
;MVSSPNPQHDRACDQCSVRKIKCGRSRPCRRCSSLSLECSYSRLRKKKGPSGKRIGVIRQSQPNLPEQAVNFSITPNVTETTNEESSLALMQPSPSIMHKALASTEISAPTSAMSFPLGLLNTLCSDFMASERSSLVGCRDDLTQLVSMPVNVNIRTIDSLIHTYIWRMSKYYPLVDGESLLLRLQARENTHNFEFSALLLSICAYVLLQPVFKRDEVLRDKPALPDHAQLAEILMDNAIAMRNVDPSYMEKPSVDSILTSFFLCVCFFNRQLPHAAWSRLCEAVTLAEIMEEQSLEHETVTVDEKEHRATLYRILAVTEHAYAVQYRYAISRNLLSRLPGSKFNAHPSDHLGAISGVATLVSLFSVISVDMLDCWNDKCAASSPDSYCPKFTTERALDMHRFISDVYRYETADDNLLSEAQIADVTISQQWLHNRLWNVCHSHGLLSEDSNADSCWEMSLTYALDIARDTMGISERLTMESLEVNGISIIGKLYDIASSVVMLLSCYRSLGKTTIDECNQAPSAMEILNHYVSLLATFGGGQHPYLAPLMTAMVELLP
;
A
#
# COMPACT_ATOMS: atom_id res chain seq x y z
N MET A 1 -67.41 2.63 17.91
CA MET A 1 -67.17 1.37 17.16
C MET A 1 -65.67 1.25 16.95
N VAL A 2 -65.06 0.22 17.52
CA VAL A 2 -63.61 0.00 17.57
C VAL A 2 -63.15 -0.61 16.24
N SER A 3 -62.25 0.06 15.52
CA SER A 3 -61.62 -0.45 14.31
C SER A 3 -60.39 -1.28 14.68
N SER A 4 -60.44 -2.59 14.42
CA SER A 4 -59.39 -3.57 14.72
C SER A 4 -58.01 -3.21 14.13
N PRO A 5 -56.90 -3.64 14.77
CA PRO A 5 -55.55 -3.38 14.26
C PRO A 5 -55.31 -4.14 12.94
N ASN A 6 -54.82 -3.39 11.96
CA ASN A 6 -54.55 -3.85 10.60
C ASN A 6 -53.47 -4.96 10.63
N PRO A 7 -53.69 -6.15 10.06
CA PRO A 7 -52.72 -7.25 10.15
C PRO A 7 -51.39 -6.84 9.50
N GLN A 8 -50.31 -6.86 10.29
CA GLN A 8 -48.96 -6.64 9.78
C GLN A 8 -48.50 -7.86 9.00
N HIS A 9 -48.05 -7.65 7.76
CA HIS A 9 -47.48 -8.73 6.94
C HIS A 9 -45.97 -8.88 7.22
N ASP A 10 -45.48 -10.12 7.32
CA ASP A 10 -44.06 -10.43 7.55
C ASP A 10 -43.11 -10.04 6.40
N ARG A 11 -43.64 -9.53 5.28
CA ARG A 11 -42.88 -9.17 4.08
C ARG A 11 -43.29 -7.80 3.55
N ALA A 12 -42.44 -7.22 2.71
CA ALA A 12 -42.80 -6.04 1.94
C ALA A 12 -43.93 -6.35 0.94
N CYS A 13 -44.81 -5.37 0.69
CA CYS A 13 -45.79 -5.45 -0.39
C CYS A 13 -45.13 -5.46 -1.76
N ASP A 14 -45.87 -5.87 -2.79
CA ASP A 14 -45.34 -6.05 -4.13
C ASP A 14 -44.80 -4.73 -4.72
N GLN A 15 -45.49 -3.62 -4.49
CA GLN A 15 -45.07 -2.29 -4.95
C GLN A 15 -43.77 -1.81 -4.28
N CYS A 16 -43.66 -1.93 -2.95
CA CYS A 16 -42.44 -1.58 -2.24
C CYS A 16 -41.28 -2.51 -2.60
N SER A 17 -41.56 -3.79 -2.86
CA SER A 17 -40.55 -4.77 -3.26
C SER A 17 -40.02 -4.51 -4.67
N VAL A 18 -40.88 -4.19 -5.66
CA VAL A 18 -40.45 -3.81 -7.02
C VAL A 18 -39.59 -2.55 -6.97
N ARG A 19 -40.00 -1.58 -6.16
CA ARG A 19 -39.29 -0.30 -6.01
C ARG A 19 -38.05 -0.36 -5.12
N LYS A 20 -37.73 -1.52 -4.52
CA LYS A 20 -36.63 -1.73 -3.57
C LYS A 20 -36.60 -0.72 -2.41
N ILE A 21 -37.78 -0.37 -1.88
CA ILE A 21 -37.92 0.56 -0.74
C ILE A 21 -38.50 -0.14 0.51
N LYS A 22 -38.23 0.42 1.69
CA LYS A 22 -38.73 -0.11 2.97
C LYS A 22 -40.27 -0.03 3.03
N CYS A 23 -40.92 -1.18 3.23
CA CYS A 23 -42.37 -1.27 3.32
C CYS A 23 -42.85 -1.13 4.77
N GLY A 24 -43.92 -0.35 4.97
CA GLY A 24 -44.56 -0.18 6.28
C GLY A 24 -45.45 -1.35 6.72
N ARG A 25 -45.62 -2.39 5.89
CA ARG A 25 -46.30 -3.68 6.19
C ARG A 25 -47.77 -3.62 6.65
N SER A 26 -48.37 -2.43 6.77
CA SER A 26 -49.82 -2.24 6.92
C SER A 26 -50.56 -2.49 5.59
N ARG A 27 -51.90 -2.60 5.62
CA ARG A 27 -52.73 -2.82 4.41
C ARG A 27 -53.82 -1.74 4.27
N PRO A 28 -53.70 -0.79 3.32
CA PRO A 28 -52.55 -0.53 2.47
C PRO A 28 -51.33 -0.03 3.27
N CYS A 29 -50.11 -0.23 2.73
CA CYS A 29 -48.92 0.30 3.40
C CYS A 29 -48.88 1.83 3.27
N ARG A 30 -48.36 2.55 4.29
CA ARG A 30 -48.33 4.03 4.31
C ARG A 30 -47.80 4.66 3.01
N ARG A 31 -46.80 4.01 2.39
CA ARG A 31 -46.18 4.47 1.14
C ARG A 31 -47.04 4.23 -0.11
N CYS A 32 -47.78 3.12 -0.15
CA CYS A 32 -48.74 2.86 -1.22
C CYS A 32 -49.95 3.79 -1.08
N SER A 33 -50.41 4.03 0.15
CA SER A 33 -51.50 4.96 0.44
C SER A 33 -51.17 6.40 0.04
N SER A 34 -49.95 6.87 0.31
CA SER A 34 -49.53 8.24 -0.03
C SER A 34 -49.37 8.48 -1.53
N LEU A 35 -49.27 7.41 -2.33
CA LEU A 35 -49.05 7.47 -3.77
C LEU A 35 -50.23 6.92 -4.57
N SER A 36 -51.35 6.65 -3.90
CA SER A 36 -52.56 6.05 -4.50
C SER A 36 -52.26 4.78 -5.31
N LEU A 37 -51.29 3.97 -4.86
CA LEU A 37 -50.90 2.73 -5.50
C LEU A 37 -51.63 1.54 -4.88
N GLU A 38 -52.03 0.59 -5.72
CA GLU A 38 -52.62 -0.66 -5.27
C GLU A 38 -51.61 -1.49 -4.47
N CYS A 39 -51.88 -1.68 -3.18
CA CYS A 39 -51.02 -2.39 -2.25
C CYS A 39 -51.37 -3.89 -2.20
N SER A 40 -50.69 -4.69 -3.02
CA SER A 40 -50.87 -6.16 -3.08
C SER A 40 -49.72 -6.94 -2.44
N TYR A 41 -50.01 -8.20 -2.08
CA TYR A 41 -49.05 -9.18 -1.57
C TYR A 41 -49.23 -10.52 -2.31
N SER A 42 -49.54 -10.48 -3.60
CA SER A 42 -49.86 -11.65 -4.42
C SER A 42 -48.63 -12.35 -4.99
N ARG A 43 -47.42 -11.78 -4.84
CA ARG A 43 -46.19 -12.42 -5.32
C ARG A 43 -45.95 -13.80 -4.67
N LEU A 44 -45.89 -14.84 -5.52
CA LEU A 44 -45.55 -16.21 -5.13
C LEU A 44 -44.10 -16.31 -4.63
N ARG A 45 -43.87 -17.09 -3.57
CA ARG A 45 -42.53 -17.34 -3.02
C ARG A 45 -41.69 -18.14 -4.03
N LYS A 46 -40.52 -17.62 -4.42
CA LYS A 46 -39.45 -18.47 -4.99
C LYS A 46 -38.88 -19.32 -3.85
N LYS A 47 -38.73 -20.64 -4.03
CA LYS A 47 -38.13 -21.54 -3.03
C LYS A 47 -36.70 -21.05 -2.74
N LYS A 48 -36.35 -20.88 -1.46
CA LYS A 48 -34.96 -20.69 -1.03
C LYS A 48 -34.19 -21.98 -1.35
N GLY A 49 -32.96 -21.85 -1.85
CA GLY A 49 -32.05 -22.99 -2.00
C GLY A 49 -31.77 -23.68 -0.65
N PRO A 50 -31.21 -24.91 -0.63
CA PRO A 50 -31.08 -25.72 0.58
C PRO A 50 -30.28 -24.98 1.66
N SER A 51 -30.86 -24.87 2.86
CA SER A 51 -30.19 -24.31 4.03
C SER A 51 -29.06 -25.23 4.47
N GLY A 52 -27.83 -24.70 4.52
CA GLY A 52 -26.62 -25.45 4.85
C GLY A 52 -26.70 -26.16 6.20
N LYS A 53 -26.33 -27.45 6.21
CA LYS A 53 -26.24 -28.37 7.35
C LYS A 53 -25.21 -27.96 8.44
N ARG A 54 -24.65 -26.75 8.39
CA ARG A 54 -23.51 -26.32 9.23
C ARG A 54 -23.89 -25.96 10.68
N ILE A 55 -25.15 -25.58 10.92
CA ILE A 55 -25.62 -25.17 12.27
C ILE A 55 -25.92 -26.36 13.17
N GLY A 56 -26.30 -27.51 12.61
CA GLY A 56 -26.57 -28.73 13.38
C GLY A 56 -25.30 -29.34 14.00
N VAL A 57 -24.16 -29.19 13.32
CA VAL A 57 -22.86 -29.74 13.76
C VAL A 57 -22.26 -28.91 14.90
N ILE A 58 -22.47 -27.59 14.90
CA ILE A 58 -21.98 -26.69 15.97
C ILE A 58 -22.75 -26.92 17.29
N ARG A 59 -24.02 -27.34 17.22
CA ARG A 59 -24.83 -27.64 18.42
C ARG A 59 -24.47 -28.95 19.12
N GLN A 60 -23.75 -29.86 18.44
CA GLN A 60 -23.35 -31.16 19.01
C GLN A 60 -21.98 -31.13 19.69
N SER A 61 -21.20 -30.05 19.55
CA SER A 61 -19.82 -29.96 20.06
C SER A 61 -19.66 -29.12 21.34
N GLN A 62 -20.72 -28.81 22.08
CA GLN A 62 -20.63 -28.15 23.39
C GLN A 62 -21.25 -29.02 24.49
N PRO A 63 -20.45 -29.57 25.43
CA PRO A 63 -20.99 -30.21 26.62
C PRO A 63 -21.30 -29.17 27.71
N ASN A 64 -22.57 -29.16 28.13
CA ASN A 64 -23.18 -28.75 29.41
C ASN A 64 -22.42 -27.78 30.35
N LEU A 65 -23.02 -26.60 30.51
CA LEU A 65 -23.04 -25.81 31.76
C LEU A 65 -23.95 -26.48 32.80
N PRO A 66 -23.79 -26.18 34.11
CA PRO A 66 -24.91 -26.08 35.03
C PRO A 66 -25.38 -24.63 35.15
N GLU A 67 -26.70 -24.48 35.18
CA GLU A 67 -27.47 -23.26 35.33
C GLU A 67 -27.15 -22.46 36.60
N GLN A 68 -27.19 -21.14 36.49
CA GLN A 68 -27.95 -20.31 37.43
C GLN A 68 -28.41 -19.02 36.73
N ALA A 69 -29.73 -18.95 36.57
CA ALA A 69 -30.47 -17.80 36.10
C ALA A 69 -30.48 -16.69 37.14
N VAL A 70 -30.40 -15.42 36.73
CA VAL A 70 -31.34 -14.37 37.17
C VAL A 70 -31.48 -13.31 36.06
N ASN A 71 -32.70 -13.16 35.57
CA ASN A 71 -33.18 -12.08 34.72
C ASN A 71 -33.09 -10.73 35.43
N PHE A 72 -32.84 -9.63 34.71
CA PHE A 72 -33.59 -8.39 34.96
C PHE A 72 -33.72 -7.54 33.69
N SER A 73 -34.96 -7.44 33.23
CA SER A 73 -35.46 -6.40 32.32
C SER A 73 -35.76 -5.14 33.13
N ILE A 74 -35.32 -3.96 32.68
CA ILE A 74 -35.98 -2.67 33.02
C ILE A 74 -35.97 -1.74 31.79
N THR A 75 -37.17 -1.25 31.48
CA THR A 75 -37.60 -0.26 30.48
C THR A 75 -37.15 1.18 30.80
N PRO A 76 -37.27 2.13 29.85
CA PRO A 76 -36.64 3.45 29.93
C PRO A 76 -37.50 4.44 30.74
N ASN A 77 -36.87 5.47 31.29
CA ASN A 77 -37.59 6.61 31.84
C ASN A 77 -37.13 7.95 31.24
N VAL A 78 -38.16 8.73 30.94
CA VAL A 78 -38.20 10.05 30.34
C VAL A 78 -37.85 11.10 31.39
N THR A 79 -37.13 12.16 30.99
CA THR A 79 -37.29 13.50 31.55
C THR A 79 -37.02 14.55 30.48
N GLU A 80 -38.09 15.27 30.14
CA GLU A 80 -38.11 16.53 29.39
C GLU A 80 -37.63 17.67 30.31
N THR A 81 -36.89 18.63 29.74
CA THR A 81 -36.96 20.04 30.14
C THR A 81 -36.82 20.91 28.90
N THR A 82 -37.83 21.76 28.72
CA THR A 82 -38.09 22.72 27.65
C THR A 82 -37.43 24.08 27.90
N ASN A 83 -37.17 24.83 26.82
CA ASN A 83 -37.43 26.27 26.57
C ASN A 83 -36.57 26.69 25.34
N GLU A 84 -37.15 26.89 24.15
CA GLU A 84 -37.73 28.14 23.59
C GLU A 84 -36.70 29.28 23.40
N GLU A 85 -36.59 30.05 22.30
CA GLU A 85 -37.09 30.03 20.91
C GLU A 85 -36.43 31.24 20.16
N SER A 86 -36.51 31.27 18.82
CA SER A 86 -36.35 32.43 17.88
C SER A 86 -34.93 32.81 17.37
N SER A 87 -34.65 33.17 16.11
CA SER A 87 -35.37 33.19 14.81
C SER A 87 -34.39 33.58 13.67
N LEU A 88 -34.49 32.89 12.51
CA LEU A 88 -34.35 33.34 11.10
C LEU A 88 -33.12 34.16 10.60
N ALA A 89 -32.40 33.64 9.59
CA ALA A 89 -32.38 34.19 8.21
C ALA A 89 -31.49 33.37 7.24
N LEU A 90 -31.97 33.25 6.00
CA LEU A 90 -31.33 32.62 4.85
C LEU A 90 -30.08 33.39 4.38
N MET A 91 -29.07 32.67 3.89
CA MET A 91 -28.54 32.84 2.51
C MET A 91 -27.47 31.78 2.20
N GLN A 92 -27.73 30.96 1.17
CA GLN A 92 -26.67 30.29 0.41
C GLN A 92 -25.98 31.32 -0.51
N PRO A 93 -24.78 31.01 -1.04
CA PRO A 93 -24.76 30.32 -2.32
C PRO A 93 -23.69 29.22 -2.45
N SER A 94 -24.00 28.23 -3.29
CA SER A 94 -23.05 27.31 -3.94
C SER A 94 -22.03 28.06 -4.80
N PRO A 95 -20.93 27.40 -5.24
CA PRO A 95 -20.99 26.82 -6.58
C PRO A 95 -20.28 25.45 -6.72
N SER A 96 -20.93 24.57 -7.49
CA SER A 96 -20.31 23.48 -8.24
C SER A 96 -19.85 24.00 -9.61
N ILE A 97 -18.94 23.27 -10.29
CA ILE A 97 -18.40 23.37 -11.69
C ILE A 97 -16.85 23.51 -11.60
N MET A 98 -15.94 22.65 -12.09
CA MET A 98 -15.94 21.65 -13.17
C MET A 98 -15.09 20.40 -12.81
N HIS A 99 -15.57 19.20 -13.19
CA HIS A 99 -14.72 18.14 -13.72
C HIS A 99 -15.51 17.33 -14.77
N LYS A 100 -15.29 17.68 -16.04
CA LYS A 100 -15.59 16.93 -17.27
C LYS A 100 -14.78 17.66 -18.37
N ALA A 101 -14.05 17.03 -19.28
CA ALA A 101 -14.00 15.63 -19.67
C ALA A 101 -12.73 15.40 -20.50
N LEU A 102 -12.27 14.15 -20.54
CA LEU A 102 -11.87 13.46 -21.78
C LEU A 102 -11.94 11.95 -21.53
N ALA A 103 -13.17 11.43 -21.54
CA ALA A 103 -13.47 10.11 -22.11
C ALA A 103 -13.81 10.39 -23.60
N SER A 104 -13.61 9.54 -24.59
CA SER A 104 -13.83 8.09 -24.66
C SER A 104 -13.55 7.66 -26.10
N THR A 105 -13.15 6.40 -26.30
CA THR A 105 -13.60 5.64 -27.47
C THR A 105 -14.21 4.34 -26.97
N GLU A 106 -15.54 4.27 -27.00
CA GLU A 106 -16.32 3.09 -26.69
C GLU A 106 -16.33 2.12 -27.87
N ILE A 107 -16.21 0.81 -27.58
CA ILE A 107 -16.83 -0.24 -28.39
C ILE A 107 -17.79 -0.97 -27.46
N SER A 108 -19.08 -0.86 -27.77
CA SER A 108 -20.20 -1.42 -27.01
C SER A 108 -20.31 -2.94 -27.21
N ALA A 109 -20.62 -3.68 -26.13
CA ALA A 109 -21.21 -5.02 -26.24
C ALA A 109 -22.12 -5.32 -25.02
N PRO A 110 -23.19 -6.12 -25.19
CA PRO A 110 -24.40 -6.02 -24.37
C PRO A 110 -24.35 -6.88 -23.10
N THR A 111 -24.91 -6.34 -22.02
CA THR A 111 -25.28 -7.08 -20.81
C THR A 111 -26.47 -8.00 -21.10
N SER A 112 -26.24 -9.31 -21.11
CA SER A 112 -27.26 -10.30 -20.77
C SER A 112 -26.67 -11.29 -19.75
N ALA A 113 -27.34 -11.41 -18.60
CA ALA A 113 -26.97 -12.32 -17.54
C ALA A 113 -27.33 -13.75 -17.97
N MET A 114 -26.36 -14.48 -18.52
CA MET A 114 -26.47 -15.93 -18.73
C MET A 114 -26.02 -16.63 -17.45
N SER A 115 -26.98 -17.25 -16.77
CA SER A 115 -26.70 -18.14 -15.64
C SER A 115 -26.06 -19.41 -16.20
N PHE A 116 -24.77 -19.64 -15.93
CA PHE A 116 -24.13 -20.90 -16.32
C PHE A 116 -24.72 -22.06 -15.48
N PRO A 117 -25.26 -23.12 -16.11
CA PRO A 117 -25.72 -24.29 -15.36
C PRO A 117 -24.51 -25.06 -14.81
N LEU A 118 -24.56 -25.42 -13.52
CA LEU A 118 -23.57 -26.26 -12.83
C LEU A 118 -23.21 -27.57 -13.57
N GLY A 119 -24.01 -28.00 -14.55
CA GLY A 119 -23.75 -29.18 -15.36
C GLY A 119 -22.54 -29.08 -16.29
N LEU A 120 -22.18 -27.89 -16.78
CA LEU A 120 -21.09 -27.74 -17.75
C LEU A 120 -19.69 -27.95 -17.13
N LEU A 121 -19.53 -27.59 -15.85
CA LEU A 121 -18.29 -27.78 -15.08
C LEU A 121 -18.01 -29.26 -14.78
N ASN A 122 -19.06 -30.08 -14.59
CA ASN A 122 -18.91 -31.51 -14.36
C ASN A 122 -18.56 -32.27 -15.64
N THR A 123 -19.00 -31.80 -16.81
CA THR A 123 -18.61 -32.38 -18.10
C THR A 123 -17.15 -32.07 -18.42
N LEU A 124 -16.70 -30.82 -18.20
CA LEU A 124 -15.30 -30.43 -18.40
C LEU A 124 -14.33 -31.15 -17.46
N CYS A 125 -14.71 -31.40 -16.20
CA CYS A 125 -13.88 -32.17 -15.26
C CYS A 125 -13.85 -33.68 -15.56
N SER A 126 -14.92 -34.25 -16.12
CA SER A 126 -14.96 -35.68 -16.49
C SER A 126 -14.18 -35.96 -17.77
N ASP A 127 -14.21 -35.04 -18.74
CA ASP A 127 -13.45 -35.16 -20.00
C ASP A 127 -11.94 -34.99 -19.76
N PHE A 128 -11.52 -34.21 -18.76
CA PHE A 128 -10.11 -34.06 -18.37
C PHE A 128 -9.54 -35.29 -17.65
N MET A 129 -10.37 -36.05 -16.94
CA MET A 129 -9.93 -37.25 -16.20
C MET A 129 -10.03 -38.56 -17.01
N ALA A 130 -10.63 -38.53 -18.20
CA ALA A 130 -10.82 -39.73 -19.04
C ALA A 130 -9.84 -39.85 -20.23
N SER A 131 -8.93 -38.89 -20.45
CA SER A 131 -8.07 -38.86 -21.65
C SER A 131 -6.55 -39.00 -21.42
N GLU A 132 -6.05 -39.35 -20.23
CA GLU A 132 -4.61 -39.64 -20.05
C GLU A 132 -4.36 -40.88 -19.19
N ARG A 133 -4.78 -42.05 -19.70
CA ARG A 133 -4.14 -43.34 -19.42
C ARG A 133 -3.93 -44.11 -20.71
N SER A 134 -3.05 -43.62 -21.56
CA SER A 134 -2.25 -44.48 -22.43
C SER A 134 -1.13 -43.66 -23.07
N SER A 135 0.05 -44.27 -23.11
CA SER A 135 1.23 -43.91 -23.93
C SER A 135 1.82 -42.51 -23.73
N LEU A 136 2.81 -42.39 -22.83
CA LEU A 136 4.14 -41.81 -23.13
C LEU A 136 5.14 -42.28 -22.05
N VAL A 137 5.46 -43.58 -22.09
CA VAL A 137 6.74 -44.09 -21.59
C VAL A 137 7.70 -43.98 -22.77
N GLY A 138 8.60 -43.00 -22.74
CA GLY A 138 9.65 -42.86 -23.74
C GLY A 138 10.13 -41.43 -23.94
N CYS A 139 11.39 -41.21 -23.56
CA CYS A 139 12.22 -40.03 -23.80
C CYS A 139 12.18 -38.94 -22.71
N ARG A 140 12.96 -39.18 -21.65
CA ARG A 140 13.25 -38.23 -20.57
C ARG A 140 14.58 -37.48 -20.78
N ASP A 141 15.25 -37.66 -21.92
CA ASP A 141 16.62 -37.19 -22.14
C ASP A 141 16.78 -36.05 -23.18
N ASP A 142 15.70 -35.61 -23.85
CA ASP A 142 15.79 -34.64 -24.97
C ASP A 142 15.28 -33.21 -24.66
N LEU A 143 14.69 -32.95 -23.49
CA LEU A 143 14.16 -31.61 -23.14
C LEU A 143 15.17 -30.71 -22.39
N THR A 144 16.30 -31.25 -21.96
CA THR A 144 17.38 -30.49 -21.31
C THR A 144 18.31 -29.76 -22.29
N GLN A 145 18.16 -29.98 -23.61
CA GLN A 145 19.08 -29.41 -24.62
C GLN A 145 18.54 -28.20 -25.41
N LEU A 146 17.33 -27.68 -25.10
CA LEU A 146 16.71 -26.59 -25.88
C LEU A 146 16.46 -25.27 -25.14
N VAL A 147 16.88 -25.13 -23.87
CA VAL A 147 16.89 -23.83 -23.19
C VAL A 147 18.30 -23.25 -23.25
N SER A 148 18.71 -22.76 -24.43
CA SER A 148 19.80 -21.79 -24.48
C SER A 148 19.36 -20.57 -23.67
N MET A 149 20.17 -20.17 -22.68
CA MET A 149 19.95 -18.97 -21.86
C MET A 149 19.36 -17.83 -22.71
N PRO A 150 18.22 -17.24 -22.34
CA PRO A 150 17.69 -16.11 -23.06
C PRO A 150 18.66 -14.95 -22.78
N VAL A 151 19.38 -14.55 -23.82
CA VAL A 151 20.35 -13.43 -23.88
C VAL A 151 21.73 -13.71 -23.25
N ASN A 152 22.75 -13.56 -24.11
CA ASN A 152 24.19 -13.57 -23.80
C ASN A 152 24.58 -12.27 -23.09
N VAL A 153 24.02 -12.00 -21.91
CA VAL A 153 24.49 -10.89 -21.07
C VAL A 153 25.90 -11.27 -20.62
N ASN A 154 26.88 -10.48 -21.04
CA ASN A 154 28.27 -10.75 -20.75
C ASN A 154 28.46 -10.86 -19.24
N ILE A 155 29.09 -11.94 -18.77
CA ILE A 155 29.37 -12.14 -17.34
C ILE A 155 30.08 -10.93 -16.72
N ARG A 156 30.93 -10.21 -17.48
CA ARG A 156 31.59 -8.98 -17.02
C ARG A 156 30.61 -7.85 -16.74
N THR A 157 29.53 -7.77 -17.51
CA THR A 157 28.45 -6.80 -17.26
C THR A 157 27.71 -7.14 -15.98
N ILE A 158 27.38 -8.42 -15.77
CA ILE A 158 26.76 -8.90 -14.52
C ILE A 158 27.68 -8.58 -13.34
N ASP A 159 28.95 -9.00 -13.41
CA ASP A 159 29.96 -8.76 -12.39
C ASP A 159 30.08 -7.27 -12.02
N SER A 160 30.17 -6.39 -13.01
CA SER A 160 30.22 -4.94 -12.79
C SER A 160 28.95 -4.40 -12.11
N LEU A 161 27.76 -4.84 -12.52
CA LEU A 161 26.50 -4.38 -11.92
C LEU A 161 26.32 -4.90 -10.50
N ILE A 162 26.77 -6.12 -10.21
CA ILE A 162 26.76 -6.69 -8.86
C ILE A 162 27.71 -5.93 -7.94
N HIS A 163 28.91 -5.57 -8.41
CA HIS A 163 29.82 -4.70 -7.66
C HIS A 163 29.17 -3.33 -7.35
N THR A 164 28.46 -2.75 -8.31
CA THR A 164 27.69 -1.53 -8.09
C THR A 164 26.58 -1.72 -7.04
N TYR A 165 25.84 -2.83 -7.07
CA TYR A 165 24.84 -3.14 -6.05
C TYR A 165 25.45 -3.20 -4.64
N ILE A 166 26.57 -3.91 -4.48
CA ILE A 166 27.26 -4.06 -3.20
C ILE A 166 27.74 -2.70 -2.67
N TRP A 167 28.34 -1.89 -3.54
CA TRP A 167 28.84 -0.59 -3.16
C TRP A 167 27.71 0.39 -2.75
N ARG A 168 26.58 0.37 -3.47
CA ARG A 168 25.49 1.35 -3.28
C ARG A 168 24.49 0.97 -2.19
N MET A 169 24.08 -0.31 -2.11
CA MET A 169 22.90 -0.70 -1.35
C MET A 169 23.20 -1.67 -0.21
N SER A 170 24.02 -2.69 -0.43
CA SER A 170 24.20 -3.75 0.58
C SER A 170 24.81 -3.22 1.88
N LYS A 171 25.57 -2.12 1.82
CA LYS A 171 26.10 -1.40 2.98
C LYS A 171 25.02 -0.86 3.93
N TYR A 172 23.86 -0.47 3.39
CA TYR A 172 22.80 0.20 4.16
C TYR A 172 21.63 -0.73 4.46
N TYR A 173 21.34 -1.64 3.53
CA TYR A 173 20.31 -2.68 3.64
C TYR A 173 20.91 -4.02 3.18
N PRO A 174 21.47 -4.83 4.11
CA PRO A 174 22.13 -6.09 3.79
C PRO A 174 21.10 -7.20 3.50
N LEU A 175 20.28 -6.97 2.47
CA LEU A 175 19.30 -7.94 1.95
C LEU A 175 19.97 -9.14 1.31
N VAL A 176 21.14 -8.92 0.71
CA VAL A 176 21.96 -9.97 0.09
C VAL A 176 23.37 -9.81 0.61
N ASP A 177 23.96 -10.90 1.07
CA ASP A 177 25.37 -10.93 1.41
C ASP A 177 26.22 -10.78 0.14
N GLY A 178 26.94 -9.66 0.04
CA GLY A 178 27.73 -9.31 -1.14
C GLY A 178 28.90 -10.26 -1.35
N GLU A 179 29.51 -10.78 -0.28
CA GLU A 179 30.63 -11.71 -0.38
C GLU A 179 30.17 -13.07 -0.93
N SER A 180 29.12 -13.64 -0.33
CA SER A 180 28.47 -14.85 -0.84
C SER A 180 28.00 -14.69 -2.30
N LEU A 181 27.39 -13.55 -2.64
CA LEU A 181 26.92 -13.27 -4.00
C LEU A 181 28.06 -13.33 -5.04
N LEU A 182 29.21 -12.71 -4.73
CA LEU A 182 30.38 -12.72 -5.60
C LEU A 182 31.05 -14.11 -5.68
N LEU A 183 31.16 -14.82 -4.55
CA LEU A 183 31.73 -16.18 -4.52
C LEU A 183 30.89 -17.16 -5.38
N ARG A 184 29.56 -17.12 -5.24
CA ARG A 184 28.63 -17.94 -6.04
C ARG A 184 28.70 -17.60 -7.53
N LEU A 185 28.86 -16.32 -7.87
CA LEU A 185 29.06 -15.87 -9.26
C LEU A 185 30.39 -16.38 -9.84
N GLN A 186 31.49 -16.30 -9.07
CA GLN A 186 32.80 -16.82 -9.47
C GLN A 186 32.78 -18.33 -9.67
N ALA A 187 32.04 -19.05 -8.82
CA ALA A 187 31.80 -20.49 -8.94
C ALA A 187 30.91 -20.88 -10.13
N ARG A 188 30.39 -19.90 -10.89
CA ARG A 188 29.48 -20.11 -12.03
C ARG A 188 28.18 -20.82 -11.65
N GLU A 189 27.72 -20.59 -10.41
CA GLU A 189 26.46 -21.18 -9.92
C GLU A 189 25.27 -20.82 -10.81
N ASN A 190 25.30 -19.62 -11.39
CA ASN A 190 24.30 -19.08 -12.30
C ASN A 190 24.17 -19.84 -13.64
N THR A 191 24.99 -20.86 -13.89
CA THR A 191 24.87 -21.70 -15.09
C THR A 191 23.99 -22.93 -14.88
N HIS A 192 23.72 -23.29 -13.62
CA HIS A 192 23.01 -24.52 -13.27
C HIS A 192 21.96 -24.34 -12.15
N ASN A 193 22.01 -23.25 -11.39
CA ASN A 193 20.98 -22.87 -10.43
C ASN A 193 20.09 -21.76 -11.03
N PHE A 194 18.86 -22.10 -11.43
CA PHE A 194 17.92 -21.16 -12.05
C PHE A 194 17.44 -20.06 -11.08
N GLU A 195 17.28 -20.37 -9.79
CA GLU A 195 16.87 -19.38 -8.79
C GLU A 195 17.95 -18.32 -8.58
N PHE A 196 19.21 -18.75 -8.48
CA PHE A 196 20.34 -17.83 -8.39
C PHE A 196 20.50 -16.97 -9.64
N SER A 197 20.29 -17.55 -10.83
CA SER A 197 20.30 -16.79 -12.09
C SER A 197 19.20 -15.75 -12.14
N ALA A 198 17.99 -16.11 -11.73
CA ALA A 198 16.87 -15.16 -11.67
C ALA A 198 17.17 -14.02 -10.69
N LEU A 199 17.78 -14.33 -9.54
CA LEU A 199 18.20 -13.34 -8.55
C LEU A 199 19.22 -12.36 -9.15
N LEU A 200 20.32 -12.86 -9.73
CA LEU A 200 21.35 -12.02 -10.34
C LEU A 200 20.80 -11.08 -11.41
N LEU A 201 19.96 -11.61 -12.31
CA LEU A 201 19.33 -10.82 -13.37
C LEU A 201 18.41 -9.73 -12.80
N SER A 202 17.63 -10.06 -11.75
CA SER A 202 16.76 -9.08 -11.09
C SER A 202 17.54 -7.97 -10.37
N ILE A 203 18.67 -8.29 -9.73
CA ILE A 203 19.57 -7.30 -9.09
C ILE A 203 20.20 -6.41 -10.17
N CYS A 204 20.67 -6.98 -11.28
CA CYS A 204 21.24 -6.21 -12.38
C CYS A 204 20.23 -5.24 -12.98
N ALA A 205 18.99 -5.70 -13.21
CA ALA A 205 17.89 -4.85 -13.68
C ALA A 205 17.59 -3.71 -12.69
N TYR A 206 17.58 -4.03 -11.39
CA TYR A 206 17.38 -3.07 -10.31
C TYR A 206 18.44 -1.96 -10.35
N VAL A 207 19.73 -2.32 -10.43
CA VAL A 207 20.84 -1.34 -10.47
C VAL A 207 20.72 -0.41 -11.67
N LEU A 208 20.35 -0.94 -12.84
CA LEU A 208 20.19 -0.15 -14.07
C LEU A 208 19.02 0.84 -14.02
N LEU A 209 18.00 0.56 -13.20
CA LEU A 209 16.82 1.41 -13.05
C LEU A 209 16.97 2.46 -11.93
N GLN A 210 17.97 2.32 -11.06
CA GLN A 210 18.24 3.33 -10.02
C GLN A 210 18.83 4.61 -10.63
N PRO A 211 18.55 5.79 -10.05
CA PRO A 211 19.17 7.04 -10.49
C PRO A 211 20.69 6.91 -10.53
N VAL A 212 21.30 7.28 -11.66
CA VAL A 212 22.74 7.19 -11.88
C VAL A 212 23.44 8.25 -11.02
N PHE A 213 24.43 7.84 -10.20
CA PHE A 213 25.16 8.79 -9.37
C PHE A 213 26.00 9.74 -10.24
N LYS A 214 26.19 10.98 -9.77
CA LYS A 214 27.12 11.93 -10.41
C LYS A 214 28.56 11.38 -10.56
N ARG A 215 28.93 10.36 -9.78
CA ARG A 215 30.24 9.69 -9.78
C ARG A 215 30.30 8.35 -10.52
N ASP A 216 29.20 7.85 -11.07
CA ASP A 216 29.22 6.62 -11.87
C ASP A 216 29.85 6.90 -13.25
N GLU A 217 31.18 7.10 -13.30
CA GLU A 217 31.94 7.32 -14.55
C GLU A 217 31.80 6.12 -15.51
N VAL A 218 31.68 4.91 -14.97
CA VAL A 218 31.48 3.65 -15.73
C VAL A 218 30.17 3.66 -16.54
N LEU A 219 29.13 4.34 -16.06
CA LEU A 219 27.84 4.48 -16.75
C LEU A 219 27.77 5.75 -17.61
N ARG A 220 28.75 6.66 -17.49
CA ARG A 220 28.76 7.99 -18.11
C ARG A 220 29.45 7.99 -19.48
N ASP A 221 30.40 7.09 -19.72
CA ASP A 221 31.23 7.04 -20.92
C ASP A 221 30.59 6.38 -22.16
N LYS A 222 29.28 6.06 -22.13
CA LYS A 222 28.55 5.60 -23.32
C LYS A 222 27.41 6.57 -23.68
N PRO A 223 27.40 7.11 -24.91
CA PRO A 223 26.35 8.01 -25.37
C PRO A 223 25.12 7.21 -25.79
N ALA A 224 24.28 6.77 -24.84
CA ALA A 224 22.94 6.25 -25.12
C ALA A 224 22.09 6.08 -23.85
N LEU A 225 21.54 7.18 -23.34
CA LEU A 225 20.55 7.11 -22.26
C LEU A 225 19.13 6.61 -22.67
N PRO A 226 18.99 5.84 -23.77
CA PRO A 226 17.91 4.85 -23.89
C PRO A 226 18.32 3.38 -23.66
N ASP A 227 19.59 3.06 -23.41
CA ASP A 227 20.10 1.66 -23.41
C ASP A 227 19.93 0.94 -22.04
N HIS A 228 20.03 1.66 -20.92
CA HIS A 228 19.92 1.04 -19.59
C HIS A 228 18.50 0.57 -19.24
N ALA A 229 17.48 1.37 -19.56
CA ALA A 229 16.09 0.99 -19.33
C ALA A 229 15.70 -0.22 -20.18
N GLN A 230 16.11 -0.25 -21.46
CA GLN A 230 15.89 -1.40 -22.35
C GLN A 230 16.62 -2.65 -21.87
N LEU A 231 17.89 -2.52 -21.47
CA LEU A 231 18.64 -3.64 -20.90
C LEU A 231 18.00 -4.14 -19.60
N ALA A 232 17.54 -3.24 -18.72
CA ALA A 232 16.84 -3.63 -17.51
C ALA A 232 15.55 -4.42 -17.82
N GLU A 233 14.78 -4.01 -18.82
CA GLU A 233 13.58 -4.74 -19.27
C GLU A 233 13.93 -6.14 -19.75
N ILE A 234 14.95 -6.28 -20.58
CA ILE A 234 15.44 -7.59 -21.05
C ILE A 234 15.86 -8.47 -19.86
N LEU A 235 16.59 -7.90 -18.89
CA LEU A 235 17.02 -8.62 -17.69
C LEU A 235 15.84 -9.06 -16.81
N MET A 236 14.81 -8.21 -16.66
CA MET A 236 13.58 -8.56 -15.96
C MET A 236 12.84 -9.72 -16.63
N ASP A 237 12.68 -9.67 -17.95
CA ASP A 237 12.00 -10.71 -18.73
C ASP A 237 12.75 -12.04 -18.62
N ASN A 238 14.08 -12.01 -18.66
CA ASN A 238 14.93 -13.19 -18.47
C ASN A 238 14.83 -13.74 -17.04
N ALA A 239 14.81 -12.88 -16.02
CA ALA A 239 14.61 -13.32 -14.63
C ALA A 239 13.26 -14.02 -14.45
N ILE A 240 12.19 -13.49 -15.08
CA ILE A 240 10.88 -14.12 -15.08
C ILE A 240 10.91 -15.45 -15.84
N ALA A 241 11.59 -15.50 -16.99
CA ALA A 241 11.73 -16.72 -17.77
C ALA A 241 12.44 -17.84 -16.99
N MET A 242 13.52 -17.53 -16.25
CA MET A 242 14.22 -18.52 -15.41
C MET A 242 13.29 -19.18 -14.38
N ARG A 243 12.34 -18.42 -13.83
CA ARG A 243 11.36 -18.94 -12.85
C ARG A 243 10.28 -19.82 -13.47
N ASN A 244 10.01 -19.66 -14.76
CA ASN A 244 9.07 -20.51 -15.49
C ASN A 244 9.70 -21.87 -15.88
N VAL A 245 11.04 -21.96 -15.92
CA VAL A 245 11.75 -23.22 -16.20
C VAL A 245 11.60 -24.19 -15.04
N ASP A 246 11.72 -23.70 -13.80
CA ASP A 246 11.54 -24.49 -12.58
C ASP A 246 10.51 -23.83 -11.64
N PRO A 247 9.22 -24.21 -11.74
CA PRO A 247 8.18 -23.71 -10.85
C PRO A 247 8.26 -24.21 -9.40
N SER A 248 9.21 -25.09 -9.07
CA SER A 248 9.28 -25.71 -7.73
C SER A 248 9.58 -24.71 -6.60
N TYR A 249 10.12 -23.53 -6.93
CA TYR A 249 10.34 -22.45 -5.95
C TYR A 249 9.04 -22.00 -5.25
N MET A 250 7.86 -22.23 -5.85
CA MET A 250 6.58 -21.91 -5.24
C MET A 250 6.17 -22.90 -4.13
N GLU A 251 6.66 -24.15 -4.22
CA GLU A 251 6.41 -25.20 -3.24
C GLU A 251 7.48 -25.21 -2.14
N LYS A 252 8.73 -24.95 -2.51
CA LYS A 252 9.89 -24.90 -1.60
C LYS A 252 10.69 -23.61 -1.84
N PRO A 253 10.21 -22.46 -1.34
CA PRO A 253 10.87 -21.18 -1.56
C PRO A 253 12.24 -21.12 -0.88
N SER A 254 13.22 -20.64 -1.63
CA SER A 254 14.51 -20.22 -1.10
C SER A 254 14.54 -18.70 -0.85
N VAL A 255 15.59 -18.24 -0.16
CA VAL A 255 15.86 -16.79 -0.02
C VAL A 255 16.05 -16.12 -1.39
N ASP A 256 16.69 -16.82 -2.34
CA ASP A 256 16.91 -16.30 -3.70
C ASP A 256 15.58 -16.06 -4.44
N SER A 257 14.60 -16.95 -4.31
CA SER A 257 13.30 -16.79 -4.99
C SER A 257 12.45 -15.66 -4.38
N ILE A 258 12.52 -15.49 -3.05
CA ILE A 258 11.87 -14.36 -2.34
C ILE A 258 12.50 -13.03 -2.78
N LEU A 259 13.83 -12.93 -2.75
CA LEU A 259 14.55 -11.73 -3.15
C LEU A 259 14.33 -11.42 -4.63
N THR A 260 14.28 -12.42 -5.50
CA THR A 260 13.97 -12.22 -6.92
C THR A 260 12.60 -11.55 -7.09
N SER A 261 11.56 -12.01 -6.37
CA SER A 261 10.25 -11.37 -6.36
C SER A 261 10.31 -9.93 -5.84
N PHE A 262 11.06 -9.69 -4.77
CA PHE A 262 11.24 -8.36 -4.20
C PHE A 262 11.94 -7.39 -5.16
N PHE A 263 13.07 -7.78 -5.75
CA PHE A 263 13.78 -6.93 -6.72
C PHE A 263 12.94 -6.67 -7.97
N LEU A 264 12.21 -7.67 -8.49
CA LEU A 264 11.27 -7.46 -9.58
C LEU A 264 10.16 -6.45 -9.20
N CYS A 265 9.64 -6.49 -7.97
CA CYS A 265 8.71 -5.48 -7.48
C CYS A 265 9.33 -4.08 -7.58
N VAL A 266 10.55 -3.90 -7.07
CA VAL A 266 11.22 -2.59 -7.09
C VAL A 266 11.50 -2.13 -8.53
N CYS A 267 11.86 -3.04 -9.45
CA CYS A 267 12.02 -2.72 -10.86
C CYS A 267 10.71 -2.25 -11.51
N PHE A 268 9.59 -2.94 -11.28
CA PHE A 268 8.28 -2.51 -11.78
C PHE A 268 7.85 -1.16 -11.18
N PHE A 269 8.18 -0.90 -9.91
CA PHE A 269 7.93 0.39 -9.26
C PHE A 269 8.72 1.52 -9.93
N ASN A 270 10.03 1.34 -10.17
CA ASN A 270 10.85 2.32 -10.90
C ASN A 270 10.29 2.61 -12.30
N ARG A 271 9.72 1.60 -12.97
CA ARG A 271 9.06 1.73 -14.28
C ARG A 271 7.64 2.29 -14.24
N GLN A 272 7.14 2.73 -13.09
CA GLN A 272 5.78 3.27 -12.92
C GLN A 272 4.67 2.27 -13.28
N LEU A 273 4.88 0.99 -12.96
CA LEU A 273 3.90 -0.09 -13.14
C LEU A 273 3.39 -0.59 -11.78
N PRO A 274 2.52 0.17 -11.08
CA PRO A 274 2.23 -0.07 -9.67
C PRO A 274 1.52 -1.41 -9.40
N HIS A 275 0.64 -1.86 -10.31
CA HIS A 275 -0.05 -3.14 -10.17
C HIS A 275 0.88 -4.34 -10.32
N ALA A 276 1.85 -4.27 -11.24
CA ALA A 276 2.83 -5.33 -11.44
C ALA A 276 3.78 -5.42 -10.23
N ALA A 277 4.23 -4.27 -9.75
CA ALA A 277 5.03 -4.17 -8.52
C ALA A 277 4.29 -4.75 -7.32
N TRP A 278 3.04 -4.35 -7.09
CA TRP A 278 2.23 -4.87 -5.99
C TRP A 278 2.04 -6.39 -6.05
N SER A 279 1.80 -6.94 -7.24
CA SER A 279 1.68 -8.39 -7.44
C SER A 279 2.96 -9.13 -7.04
N ARG A 280 4.12 -8.63 -7.49
CA ARG A 280 5.44 -9.18 -7.14
C ARG A 280 5.76 -9.05 -5.65
N LEU A 281 5.35 -7.94 -5.01
CA LEU A 281 5.49 -7.77 -3.57
C LEU A 281 4.67 -8.78 -2.78
N CYS A 282 3.38 -8.94 -3.15
CA CYS A 282 2.51 -9.93 -2.53
C CYS A 282 3.07 -11.35 -2.71
N GLU A 283 3.66 -11.66 -3.86
CA GLU A 283 4.33 -12.93 -4.10
C GLU A 283 5.55 -13.11 -3.19
N ALA A 284 6.44 -12.11 -3.08
CA ALA A 284 7.59 -12.16 -2.18
C ALA A 284 7.17 -12.44 -0.73
N VAL A 285 6.15 -11.71 -0.25
CA VAL A 285 5.55 -11.92 1.07
C VAL A 285 4.99 -13.34 1.21
N THR A 286 4.35 -13.86 0.16
CA THR A 286 3.77 -15.21 0.17
C THR A 286 4.83 -16.30 0.27
N LEU A 287 5.88 -16.20 -0.55
CA LEU A 287 7.00 -17.13 -0.55
C LEU A 287 7.73 -17.11 0.78
N ALA A 288 7.86 -15.93 1.38
CA ALA A 288 8.41 -15.79 2.71
C ALA A 288 7.55 -16.58 3.71
N GLU A 289 6.25 -16.28 3.89
CA GLU A 289 5.42 -17.03 4.85
C GLU A 289 5.46 -18.56 4.68
N ILE A 290 5.52 -19.07 3.44
CA ILE A 290 5.68 -20.51 3.16
C ILE A 290 7.04 -21.02 3.71
N MET A 291 8.13 -20.30 3.46
CA MET A 291 9.46 -20.64 3.97
C MET A 291 9.51 -20.66 5.52
N GLU A 292 8.84 -19.71 6.18
CA GLU A 292 8.75 -19.64 7.63
C GLU A 292 8.02 -20.85 8.23
N GLU A 293 6.87 -21.22 7.66
CA GLU A 293 6.08 -22.37 8.10
C GLU A 293 6.87 -23.68 7.96
N GLN A 294 7.53 -23.88 6.82
CA GLN A 294 8.33 -25.09 6.56
C GLN A 294 9.58 -25.19 7.44
N SER A 295 10.12 -24.05 7.88
CA SER A 295 11.29 -24.00 8.77
C SER A 295 11.00 -24.51 10.18
N LEU A 296 9.73 -24.50 10.61
CA LEU A 296 9.32 -25.04 11.91
C LEU A 296 9.40 -26.57 11.97
N GLU A 297 9.46 -27.24 10.82
CA GLU A 297 9.45 -28.70 10.71
C GLU A 297 10.86 -29.34 10.65
N HIS A 298 11.90 -28.56 10.34
CA HIS A 298 13.27 -29.06 10.11
C HIS A 298 14.32 -28.18 10.82
N GLU A 299 14.85 -28.62 11.97
CA GLU A 299 15.85 -27.85 12.73
C GLU A 299 17.31 -28.29 12.49
N THR A 300 18.04 -27.50 11.70
CA THR A 300 19.46 -27.14 11.92
C THR A 300 19.77 -25.80 11.22
N VAL A 301 19.06 -24.72 11.55
CA VAL A 301 19.36 -23.37 11.01
C VAL A 301 20.18 -22.59 12.03
N THR A 302 21.28 -21.98 11.58
CA THR A 302 22.13 -21.12 12.40
C THR A 302 21.38 -19.87 12.90
N VAL A 303 21.88 -19.25 13.97
CA VAL A 303 21.30 -18.02 14.54
C VAL A 303 21.35 -16.87 13.52
N ASP A 304 22.46 -16.76 12.79
CA ASP A 304 22.67 -15.68 11.82
C ASP A 304 21.71 -15.80 10.62
N GLU A 305 21.49 -17.01 10.11
CA GLU A 305 20.49 -17.24 9.05
C GLU A 305 19.07 -16.94 9.53
N LYS A 306 18.74 -17.25 10.79
CA LYS A 306 17.43 -16.89 11.37
C LYS A 306 17.25 -15.37 11.43
N GLU A 307 18.26 -14.62 11.86
CA GLU A 307 18.19 -13.16 11.93
C GLU A 307 18.17 -12.50 10.55
N HIS A 308 18.93 -13.03 9.59
CA HIS A 308 18.90 -12.56 8.20
C HIS A 308 17.50 -12.74 7.59
N ARG A 309 16.89 -13.92 7.77
CA ARG A 309 15.50 -14.15 7.33
C ARG A 309 14.54 -13.18 8.03
N ALA A 310 14.62 -13.04 9.35
CA ALA A 310 13.77 -12.11 10.08
C ALA A 310 13.89 -10.66 9.57
N THR A 311 15.11 -10.23 9.22
CA THR A 311 15.36 -8.90 8.63
C THR A 311 14.69 -8.75 7.25
N LEU A 312 14.78 -9.78 6.40
CA LEU A 312 14.06 -9.81 5.12
C LEU A 312 12.53 -9.67 5.31
N TYR A 313 11.94 -10.40 6.25
CA TYR A 313 10.50 -10.27 6.57
C TYR A 313 10.12 -8.86 7.01
N ARG A 314 10.93 -8.25 7.88
CA ARG A 314 10.70 -6.87 8.36
C ARG A 314 10.69 -5.87 7.19
N ILE A 315 11.64 -5.99 6.26
CA ILE A 315 11.71 -5.13 5.07
C ILE A 315 10.50 -5.36 4.16
N LEU A 316 10.11 -6.61 3.92
CA LEU A 316 8.92 -6.93 3.13
C LEU A 316 7.65 -6.34 3.77
N ALA A 317 7.51 -6.45 5.09
CA ALA A 317 6.37 -5.94 5.84
C ALA A 317 6.27 -4.40 5.77
N VAL A 318 7.38 -3.70 6.01
CA VAL A 318 7.46 -2.23 5.88
C VAL A 318 7.10 -1.81 4.44
N THR A 319 7.67 -2.49 3.45
CA THR A 319 7.41 -2.21 2.03
C THR A 319 5.94 -2.43 1.67
N GLU A 320 5.31 -3.50 2.15
CA GLU A 320 3.87 -3.77 1.94
C GLU A 320 3.01 -2.63 2.48
N HIS A 321 3.28 -2.15 3.70
CA HIS A 321 2.48 -1.10 4.33
C HIS A 321 2.67 0.25 3.63
N ALA A 322 3.92 0.60 3.27
CA ALA A 322 4.21 1.79 2.49
C ALA A 322 3.46 1.78 1.14
N TYR A 323 3.55 0.68 0.40
CA TYR A 323 2.93 0.55 -0.91
C TYR A 323 1.40 0.52 -0.83
N ALA A 324 0.85 -0.08 0.23
CA ALA A 324 -0.59 -0.15 0.47
C ALA A 324 -1.20 1.25 0.65
N VAL A 325 -0.55 2.13 1.41
CA VAL A 325 -1.01 3.51 1.61
C VAL A 325 -0.73 4.38 0.38
N GLN A 326 0.46 4.24 -0.23
CA GLN A 326 0.85 5.05 -1.37
C GLN A 326 -0.07 4.85 -2.59
N TYR A 327 -0.44 3.60 -2.88
CA TYR A 327 -1.24 3.23 -4.06
C TYR A 327 -2.65 2.73 -3.74
N ARG A 328 -3.09 2.89 -2.49
CA ARG A 328 -4.42 2.51 -2.01
C ARG A 328 -4.74 1.01 -2.17
N TYR A 329 -3.78 0.13 -1.94
CA TYR A 329 -4.02 -1.32 -1.86
C TYR A 329 -4.45 -1.76 -0.46
N ALA A 330 -5.15 -2.89 -0.38
CA ALA A 330 -5.44 -3.53 0.89
C ALA A 330 -4.20 -4.30 1.39
N ILE A 331 -3.93 -4.27 2.68
CA ILE A 331 -2.91 -5.11 3.31
C ILE A 331 -3.53 -6.50 3.48
N SER A 332 -2.93 -7.50 2.85
CA SER A 332 -3.52 -8.84 2.78
C SER A 332 -3.17 -9.68 4.00
N ARG A 333 -1.94 -9.56 4.51
CA ARG A 333 -1.37 -10.50 5.50
C ARG A 333 -0.98 -9.86 6.84
N ASN A 334 -0.93 -8.53 6.91
CA ASN A 334 -0.66 -7.76 8.14
C ASN A 334 0.64 -8.19 8.85
N LEU A 335 1.73 -8.32 8.09
CA LEU A 335 2.98 -8.91 8.60
C LEU A 335 3.51 -8.18 9.82
N LEU A 336 3.42 -6.84 9.87
CA LEU A 336 3.90 -6.05 11.00
C LEU A 336 3.25 -6.45 12.33
N SER A 337 1.96 -6.81 12.32
CA SER A 337 1.25 -7.28 13.53
C SER A 337 1.67 -8.69 13.98
N ARG A 338 2.23 -9.49 13.06
CA ARG A 338 2.65 -10.88 13.29
C ARG A 338 4.11 -11.00 13.67
N LEU A 339 4.92 -9.98 13.38
CA LEU A 339 6.31 -9.95 13.81
C LEU A 339 6.32 -10.08 15.33
N PRO A 340 6.94 -11.13 15.89
CA PRO A 340 7.07 -11.23 17.33
C PRO A 340 7.76 -9.95 17.80
N GLY A 341 7.33 -9.40 18.94
CA GLY A 341 8.02 -8.32 19.66
C GLY A 341 9.40 -8.77 20.18
N SER A 342 10.03 -9.72 19.51
CA SER A 342 11.35 -10.25 19.76
C SER A 342 12.29 -9.07 19.80
N LYS A 343 12.81 -8.83 21.00
CA LYS A 343 13.95 -7.96 21.25
C LYS A 343 14.97 -8.28 20.15
N PHE A 344 15.39 -7.26 19.41
CA PHE A 344 16.50 -7.37 18.48
C PHE A 344 17.64 -8.04 19.23
N ASN A 345 17.95 -9.28 18.91
CA ASN A 345 19.09 -9.97 19.50
C ASN A 345 20.32 -9.35 18.85
N ALA A 346 20.75 -8.21 19.39
CA ALA A 346 21.96 -7.53 18.99
C ALA A 346 23.14 -8.41 19.37
N HIS A 347 23.42 -9.42 18.55
CA HIS A 347 24.77 -9.94 18.47
C HIS A 347 25.66 -8.79 17.97
N PRO A 348 26.85 -8.59 18.56
CA PRO A 348 27.79 -7.58 18.10
C PRO A 348 28.32 -8.01 16.72
N SER A 349 27.56 -7.68 15.68
CA SER A 349 27.90 -7.89 14.28
C SER A 349 28.05 -6.55 13.57
N ASP A 350 28.78 -6.55 12.46
CA ASP A 350 29.02 -5.36 11.61
C ASP A 350 27.74 -4.74 11.02
N HIS A 351 26.57 -5.33 11.28
CA HIS A 351 25.26 -4.91 10.75
C HIS A 351 24.33 -4.25 11.79
N LEU A 352 24.83 -3.91 12.98
CA LEU A 352 23.99 -3.33 14.05
C LEU A 352 23.22 -2.07 13.60
N GLY A 353 23.87 -1.19 12.81
CA GLY A 353 23.22 0.00 12.25
C GLY A 353 22.08 -0.34 11.28
N ALA A 354 22.27 -1.33 10.39
CA ALA A 354 21.23 -1.79 9.47
C ALA A 354 20.03 -2.43 10.18
N ILE A 355 20.29 -3.23 11.21
CA ILE A 355 19.24 -3.82 12.04
C ILE A 355 18.46 -2.71 12.75
N SER A 356 19.16 -1.72 13.32
CA SER A 356 18.54 -0.57 14.00
C SER A 356 17.72 0.31 13.03
N GLY A 357 18.20 0.52 11.81
CA GLY A 357 17.47 1.26 10.78
C GLY A 357 16.15 0.57 10.41
N VAL A 358 16.22 -0.73 10.12
CA VAL A 358 15.02 -1.54 9.83
C VAL A 358 14.07 -1.58 11.03
N ALA A 359 14.59 -1.69 12.25
CA ALA A 359 13.79 -1.62 13.48
C ALA A 359 13.00 -0.31 13.58
N THR A 360 13.67 0.81 13.29
CA THR A 360 13.08 2.14 13.33
C THR A 360 11.98 2.27 12.28
N LEU A 361 12.21 1.77 11.06
CA LEU A 361 11.20 1.73 10.00
C LEU A 361 9.99 0.84 10.37
N VAL A 362 10.23 -0.33 10.96
CA VAL A 362 9.15 -1.21 11.45
C VAL A 362 8.29 -0.48 12.48
N SER A 363 8.92 0.20 13.45
CA SER A 363 8.22 1.01 14.45
C SER A 363 7.42 2.12 13.77
N LEU A 364 8.03 2.84 12.84
CA LEU A 364 7.42 3.96 12.13
C LEU A 364 6.16 3.55 11.35
N PHE A 365 6.25 2.49 10.54
CA PHE A 365 5.15 2.03 9.70
C PHE A 365 4.07 1.25 10.46
N SER A 366 4.31 0.89 11.72
CA SER A 366 3.30 0.27 12.58
C SER A 366 2.10 1.18 12.89
N VAL A 367 2.23 2.49 12.65
CA VAL A 367 1.10 3.45 12.71
C VAL A 367 -0.01 3.10 11.70
N ILE A 368 0.35 2.42 10.60
CA ILE A 368 -0.60 1.97 9.58
C ILE A 368 -1.21 0.65 10.05
N SER A 369 -2.32 0.76 10.77
CA SER A 369 -3.06 -0.41 11.24
C SER A 369 -4.11 -0.86 10.23
N VAL A 370 -4.33 -2.18 10.13
CA VAL A 370 -5.30 -2.77 9.18
C VAL A 370 -6.74 -2.30 9.44
N ASP A 371 -7.11 -2.02 10.68
CA ASP A 371 -8.44 -1.51 11.03
C ASP A 371 -8.70 -0.08 10.52
N MET A 372 -7.63 0.68 10.27
CA MET A 372 -7.66 2.07 9.79
C MET A 372 -7.26 2.21 8.33
N LEU A 373 -6.85 1.12 7.66
CA LEU A 373 -6.36 1.17 6.29
C LEU A 373 -7.40 1.74 5.29
N ASP A 374 -8.69 1.49 5.51
CA ASP A 374 -9.74 2.10 4.70
C ASP A 374 -9.77 3.63 4.82
N CYS A 375 -9.37 4.18 5.97
CA CYS A 375 -9.26 5.63 6.18
C CYS A 375 -8.01 6.18 5.47
N TRP A 376 -6.86 5.51 5.62
CA TRP A 376 -5.62 5.83 4.90
C TRP A 376 -5.79 5.83 3.37
N ASN A 377 -6.69 5.00 2.86
CA ASN A 377 -6.87 4.77 1.43
C ASN A 377 -8.09 5.48 0.83
N ASP A 378 -8.77 6.36 1.57
CA ASP A 378 -10.01 7.02 1.16
C ASP A 378 -11.10 6.04 0.68
N LYS A 379 -11.20 4.87 1.34
CA LYS A 379 -12.23 3.84 1.09
C LYS A 379 -13.26 3.74 2.21
N CYS A 380 -13.12 4.54 3.25
CA CYS A 380 -14.04 4.57 4.37
C CYS A 380 -15.32 5.37 4.06
N ALA A 381 -16.19 5.50 5.07
CA ALA A 381 -17.47 6.18 4.93
C ALA A 381 -17.36 7.70 4.72
N ALA A 382 -16.21 8.32 5.04
CA ALA A 382 -15.97 9.75 4.82
C ALA A 382 -15.81 10.12 3.34
N SER A 383 -15.49 9.15 2.47
CA SER A 383 -15.37 9.39 1.02
C SER A 383 -16.70 9.73 0.33
N SER A 384 -17.83 9.60 1.05
CA SER A 384 -19.16 9.96 0.58
C SER A 384 -19.58 11.31 1.20
N PRO A 385 -20.05 12.29 0.41
CA PRO A 385 -20.38 13.64 0.89
C PRO A 385 -21.38 13.71 2.05
N ASP A 386 -22.29 12.73 2.13
CA ASP A 386 -23.39 12.70 3.10
C ASP A 386 -23.11 11.77 4.30
N SER A 387 -21.87 11.29 4.47
CA SER A 387 -21.52 10.27 5.46
C SER A 387 -20.22 10.64 6.19
N TYR A 388 -20.19 10.39 7.49
CA TYR A 388 -19.00 10.60 8.32
C TYR A 388 -18.36 9.26 8.69
N CYS A 389 -17.05 9.23 8.87
CA CYS A 389 -16.35 8.05 9.37
C CYS A 389 -16.32 8.09 10.91
N PRO A 390 -16.99 7.16 11.62
CA PRO A 390 -16.96 7.15 13.08
C PRO A 390 -15.65 6.59 13.66
N LYS A 391 -14.79 5.99 12.83
CA LYS A 391 -13.56 5.31 13.28
C LYS A 391 -12.37 6.26 13.44
N PHE A 392 -12.31 7.31 12.61
CA PHE A 392 -11.18 8.22 12.55
C PHE A 392 -11.59 9.57 13.14
N THR A 393 -11.08 9.86 14.34
CA THR A 393 -11.41 11.06 15.12
C THR A 393 -10.18 11.96 15.25
N THR A 394 -10.39 13.22 15.63
CA THR A 394 -9.30 14.17 15.91
C THR A 394 -8.33 13.65 16.98
N GLU A 395 -8.85 13.06 18.07
CA GLU A 395 -8.02 12.45 19.12
C GLU A 395 -7.11 11.35 18.56
N ARG A 396 -7.66 10.46 17.73
CA ARG A 396 -6.89 9.38 17.12
C ARG A 396 -5.87 9.89 16.12
N ALA A 397 -6.20 10.94 15.35
CA ALA A 397 -5.24 11.60 14.48
C ALA A 397 -4.07 12.20 15.28
N LEU A 398 -4.35 12.86 16.40
CA LEU A 398 -3.32 13.40 17.29
C LEU A 398 -2.46 12.30 17.95
N ASP A 399 -3.05 11.18 18.35
CA ASP A 399 -2.30 10.02 18.86
C ASP A 399 -1.36 9.44 17.80
N MET A 400 -1.84 9.28 16.57
CA MET A 400 -1.04 8.80 15.44
C MET A 400 0.07 9.78 15.08
N HIS A 401 -0.22 11.08 15.13
CA HIS A 401 0.76 12.13 14.91
C HIS A 401 1.89 12.06 15.97
N ARG A 402 1.53 12.07 17.26
CA ARG A 402 2.51 11.93 18.36
C ARG A 402 3.34 10.67 18.21
N PHE A 403 2.70 9.55 17.90
CA PHE A 403 3.40 8.28 17.65
C PHE A 403 4.45 8.43 16.54
N ILE A 404 4.09 9.00 15.39
CA ILE A 404 5.02 9.22 14.27
C ILE A 404 6.19 10.11 14.72
N SER A 405 5.93 11.21 15.43
CA SER A 405 6.96 12.15 15.90
C SER A 405 7.92 11.53 16.93
N ASP A 406 7.45 10.58 17.74
CA ASP A 406 8.21 9.98 18.83
C ASP A 406 9.15 8.84 18.39
N VAL A 407 8.94 8.27 17.19
CA VAL A 407 9.73 7.11 16.71
C VAL A 407 11.20 7.45 16.50
N TYR A 408 11.51 8.60 15.92
CA TYR A 408 12.88 9.05 15.71
C TYR A 408 12.98 10.56 15.85
N ARG A 409 13.93 11.02 16.66
CA ARG A 409 14.21 12.44 16.92
C ARG A 409 15.70 12.70 16.76
N TYR A 410 16.05 13.39 15.68
CA TYR A 410 17.42 13.72 15.29
C TYR A 410 18.22 14.40 16.43
N GLU A 411 17.59 15.29 17.20
CA GLU A 411 18.26 16.07 18.25
C GLU A 411 18.62 15.27 19.51
N THR A 412 17.90 14.16 19.76
CA THR A 412 18.05 13.36 20.98
C THR A 412 18.61 11.97 20.73
N ALA A 413 18.77 11.60 19.46
CA ALA A 413 19.36 10.33 19.10
C ALA A 413 20.88 10.39 19.37
N ASP A 414 21.39 9.45 20.17
CA ASP A 414 22.81 9.30 20.45
C ASP A 414 23.47 8.68 19.18
N ASP A 415 23.58 9.50 18.14
CA ASP A 415 23.63 9.16 16.71
C ASP A 415 25.00 8.69 16.22
N ASN A 416 25.47 7.54 16.72
CA ASN A 416 26.58 6.81 16.09
C ASN A 416 26.18 5.48 15.46
N LEU A 417 24.90 5.09 15.56
CA LEU A 417 24.44 3.76 15.10
C LEU A 417 23.90 3.76 13.65
N LEU A 418 23.16 4.80 13.24
CA LEU A 418 22.57 4.85 11.90
C LEU A 418 23.50 5.57 10.92
N SER A 419 23.57 5.06 9.69
CA SER A 419 24.23 5.81 8.61
C SER A 419 23.37 6.99 8.18
N GLU A 420 23.99 8.01 7.59
CA GLU A 420 23.26 9.16 7.04
C GLU A 420 22.18 8.74 6.00
N ALA A 421 22.44 7.70 5.19
CA ALA A 421 21.46 7.16 4.24
C ALA A 421 20.25 6.49 4.93
N GLN A 422 20.43 5.88 6.10
CA GLN A 422 19.35 5.32 6.91
C GLN A 422 18.56 6.41 7.63
N ILE A 423 19.26 7.43 8.15
CA ILE A 423 18.64 8.63 8.72
C ILE A 423 17.76 9.30 7.66
N ALA A 424 18.26 9.43 6.43
CA ALA A 424 17.50 9.96 5.30
C ALA A 424 16.21 9.17 5.06
N ASP A 425 16.28 7.84 4.96
CA ASP A 425 15.06 7.04 4.73
C ASP A 425 14.06 7.14 5.88
N VAL A 426 14.52 7.07 7.14
CA VAL A 426 13.66 7.17 8.32
C VAL A 426 12.98 8.53 8.40
N THR A 427 13.75 9.62 8.39
CA THR A 427 13.24 10.98 8.58
C THR A 427 12.34 11.44 7.43
N ILE A 428 12.70 11.14 6.18
CA ILE A 428 11.84 11.46 5.04
C ILE A 428 10.56 10.60 5.05
N SER A 429 10.64 9.32 5.44
CA SER A 429 9.45 8.48 5.63
C SER A 429 8.54 9.00 6.74
N GLN A 430 9.11 9.53 7.81
CA GLN A 430 8.38 10.08 8.95
C GLN A 430 7.58 11.32 8.53
N GLN A 431 8.21 12.25 7.81
CA GLN A 431 7.52 13.42 7.25
C GLN A 431 6.48 13.03 6.20
N TRP A 432 6.77 12.03 5.37
CA TRP A 432 5.79 11.50 4.43
C TRP A 432 4.56 10.91 5.14
N LEU A 433 4.74 10.19 6.25
CA LEU A 433 3.60 9.68 7.05
C LEU A 433 2.81 10.80 7.71
N HIS A 434 3.46 11.86 8.21
CA HIS A 434 2.76 13.07 8.67
C HIS A 434 1.92 13.68 7.54
N ASN A 435 2.48 13.80 6.33
CA ASN A 435 1.73 14.29 5.17
C ASN A 435 0.55 13.38 4.78
N ARG A 436 0.75 12.06 4.82
CA ARG A 436 -0.33 11.10 4.56
C ARG A 436 -1.42 11.19 5.63
N LEU A 437 -1.05 11.31 6.89
CA LEU A 437 -1.99 11.49 7.99
C LEU A 437 -2.77 12.82 7.84
N TRP A 438 -2.10 13.90 7.47
CA TRP A 438 -2.72 15.18 7.19
C TRP A 438 -3.74 15.08 6.04
N ASN A 439 -3.43 14.34 4.97
CA ASN A 439 -4.38 14.07 3.88
C ASN A 439 -5.61 13.28 4.34
N VAL A 440 -5.43 12.33 5.28
CA VAL A 440 -6.57 11.61 5.89
C VAL A 440 -7.41 12.57 6.72
N CYS A 441 -6.79 13.42 7.55
CA CYS A 441 -7.52 14.45 8.32
C CYS A 441 -8.29 15.41 7.40
N HIS A 442 -7.69 15.80 6.28
CA HIS A 442 -8.33 16.63 5.25
C HIS A 442 -9.56 15.93 4.64
N SER A 443 -9.41 14.68 4.18
CA SER A 443 -10.52 13.92 3.58
C SER A 443 -11.65 13.61 4.56
N HIS A 444 -11.35 13.64 5.86
CA HIS A 444 -12.32 13.46 6.94
C HIS A 444 -12.92 14.78 7.46
N GLY A 445 -12.50 15.93 6.93
CA GLY A 445 -13.00 17.25 7.37
C GLY A 445 -12.62 17.59 8.81
N LEU A 446 -11.50 17.06 9.31
CA LEU A 446 -11.02 17.29 10.68
C LEU A 446 -10.09 18.50 10.82
N LEU A 447 -9.68 19.09 9.71
CA LEU A 447 -8.74 20.22 9.69
C LEU A 447 -9.46 21.55 9.84
N SER A 448 -8.83 22.46 10.57
CA SER A 448 -9.31 23.82 10.81
C SER A 448 -8.61 24.85 9.90
N GLU A 449 -9.34 25.90 9.53
CA GLU A 449 -8.80 27.07 8.83
C GLU A 449 -8.08 28.05 9.78
N ASP A 450 -8.44 28.04 11.07
CA ASP A 450 -7.92 28.96 12.07
C ASP A 450 -6.52 28.55 12.55
N SER A 451 -5.52 29.39 12.25
CA SER A 451 -4.11 29.21 12.66
C SER A 451 -3.86 29.42 14.17
N ASN A 452 -4.84 29.99 14.88
CA ASN A 452 -4.67 30.54 16.24
C ASN A 452 -5.04 29.57 17.37
N ALA A 453 -5.26 28.29 17.08
CA ALA A 453 -5.52 27.28 18.09
C ALA A 453 -4.21 26.70 18.62
N ASP A 454 -3.55 27.42 19.54
CA ASP A 454 -2.26 27.05 20.17
C ASP A 454 -2.20 25.61 20.73
N SER A 455 -3.34 24.96 20.95
CA SER A 455 -3.40 23.61 21.53
C SER A 455 -3.37 22.45 20.53
N CYS A 456 -3.64 22.68 19.22
CA CYS A 456 -3.76 21.60 18.20
C CYS A 456 -3.35 22.08 16.79
N TRP A 457 -2.22 22.78 16.67
CA TRP A 457 -1.74 23.33 15.40
C TRP A 457 -1.55 22.27 14.30
N GLU A 458 -1.28 21.02 14.68
CA GLU A 458 -1.16 19.88 13.76
C GLU A 458 -2.46 19.57 13.01
N MET A 459 -3.61 20.02 13.54
CA MET A 459 -4.94 19.89 12.92
C MET A 459 -5.31 21.14 12.09
N SER A 460 -4.33 21.97 11.72
CA SER A 460 -4.53 23.09 10.81
C SER A 460 -4.35 22.69 9.35
N LEU A 461 -5.07 23.35 8.44
CA LEU A 461 -4.79 23.27 7.00
C LEU A 461 -3.37 23.72 6.67
N THR A 462 -2.82 24.71 7.39
CA THR A 462 -1.46 25.21 7.11
C THR A 462 -0.36 24.26 7.59
N TYR A 463 -0.70 23.22 8.36
CA TYR A 463 0.29 22.25 8.87
C TYR A 463 1.03 21.51 7.75
N ALA A 464 0.42 21.37 6.56
CA ALA A 464 1.11 20.87 5.37
C ALA A 464 2.36 21.70 4.98
N LEU A 465 2.36 23.00 5.25
CA LEU A 465 3.53 23.86 5.03
C LEU A 465 4.65 23.53 6.02
N ASP A 466 4.32 23.26 7.29
CA ASP A 466 5.31 22.94 8.31
C ASP A 466 5.96 21.58 8.04
N ILE A 467 5.17 20.57 7.66
CA ILE A 467 5.71 19.26 7.20
C ILE A 467 6.69 19.47 6.04
N ALA A 468 6.34 20.33 5.08
CA ALA A 468 7.21 20.62 3.94
C ALA A 468 8.49 21.37 4.34
N ARG A 469 8.40 22.34 5.26
CA ARG A 469 9.56 23.08 5.80
C ARG A 469 10.50 22.16 6.58
N ASP A 470 9.96 21.32 7.44
CA ASP A 470 10.75 20.37 8.23
C ASP A 470 11.50 19.39 7.30
N THR A 471 10.81 18.90 6.27
CA THR A 471 11.40 18.05 5.24
C THR A 471 12.52 18.76 4.46
N MET A 472 12.34 20.05 4.11
CA MET A 472 13.39 20.85 3.49
C MET A 472 14.61 20.94 4.41
N GLY A 473 14.41 21.32 5.68
CA GLY A 473 15.49 21.42 6.65
C GLY A 473 16.23 20.09 6.86
N ILE A 474 15.52 18.96 6.83
CA ILE A 474 16.13 17.62 6.83
C ILE A 474 17.00 17.43 5.59
N SER A 475 16.46 17.70 4.40
CA SER A 475 17.17 17.48 3.13
C SER A 475 18.43 18.35 2.98
N GLU A 476 18.43 19.56 3.55
CA GLU A 476 19.58 20.47 3.53
C GLU A 476 20.73 20.02 4.44
N ARG A 477 20.44 19.25 5.49
CA ARG A 477 21.44 18.70 6.42
C ARG A 477 22.11 17.43 5.90
N LEU A 478 21.50 16.76 4.92
CA LEU A 478 21.94 15.47 4.41
C LEU A 478 22.71 15.63 3.10
N THR A 479 23.69 14.76 2.88
CA THR A 479 24.38 14.69 1.60
C THR A 479 23.46 14.14 0.50
N MET A 480 23.63 14.65 -0.73
CA MET A 480 22.91 14.14 -1.89
C MET A 480 23.17 12.65 -2.13
N GLU A 481 24.37 12.15 -1.82
CA GLU A 481 24.70 10.73 -1.93
C GLU A 481 23.78 9.88 -1.03
N SER A 482 23.62 10.28 0.23
CA SER A 482 22.75 9.59 1.20
C SER A 482 21.26 9.65 0.83
N LEU A 483 20.80 10.73 0.22
CA LEU A 483 19.43 10.85 -0.29
C LEU A 483 19.18 9.98 -1.54
N GLU A 484 20.16 9.91 -2.44
CA GLU A 484 20.06 9.17 -3.71
C GLU A 484 20.12 7.65 -3.56
N VAL A 485 20.68 7.13 -2.45
CA VAL A 485 20.73 5.68 -2.15
C VAL A 485 19.34 5.03 -2.18
N ASN A 486 18.34 5.67 -1.57
CA ASN A 486 16.97 5.14 -1.50
C ASN A 486 16.20 5.33 -2.82
N GLY A 487 16.79 6.04 -3.79
CA GLY A 487 16.33 6.16 -5.16
C GLY A 487 14.93 6.76 -5.30
N ILE A 488 14.17 6.17 -6.22
CA ILE A 488 12.84 6.66 -6.61
C ILE A 488 11.83 6.75 -5.45
N SER A 489 12.05 5.98 -4.36
CA SER A 489 11.15 5.99 -3.19
C SER A 489 11.17 7.35 -2.48
N ILE A 490 12.35 7.89 -2.16
CA ILE A 490 12.48 9.22 -1.53
C ILE A 490 11.94 10.30 -2.48
N ILE A 491 12.26 10.22 -3.77
CA ILE A 491 11.79 11.18 -4.78
C ILE A 491 10.25 11.22 -4.81
N GLY A 492 9.59 10.05 -4.79
CA GLY A 492 8.13 9.95 -4.72
C GLY A 492 7.55 10.51 -3.42
N LYS A 493 8.19 10.25 -2.27
CA LYS A 493 7.77 10.79 -0.96
C LYS A 493 7.86 12.33 -0.93
N LEU A 494 8.96 12.90 -1.44
CA LEU A 494 9.15 14.34 -1.56
C LEU A 494 8.09 14.97 -2.48
N TYR A 495 7.80 14.32 -3.61
CA TYR A 495 6.76 14.75 -4.52
C TYR A 495 5.37 14.77 -3.86
N ASP A 496 5.02 13.75 -3.07
CA ASP A 496 3.74 13.69 -2.37
C ASP A 496 3.59 14.86 -1.37
N ILE A 497 4.67 15.21 -0.66
CA ILE A 497 4.68 16.35 0.28
C ILE A 497 4.49 17.67 -0.47
N ALA A 498 5.26 17.89 -1.54
CA ALA A 498 5.12 19.08 -2.38
C ALA A 498 3.72 19.18 -3.01
N SER A 499 3.14 18.05 -3.43
CA SER A 499 1.79 18.00 -4.01
C SER A 499 0.71 18.41 -3.02
N SER A 500 0.85 18.08 -1.73
CA SER A 500 -0.05 18.57 -0.68
C SER A 500 0.01 20.09 -0.52
N VAL A 501 1.19 20.69 -0.66
CA VAL A 501 1.34 22.17 -0.67
C VAL A 501 0.67 22.78 -1.89
N VAL A 502 0.85 22.19 -3.09
CA VAL A 502 0.15 22.64 -4.30
C VAL A 502 -1.37 22.53 -4.13
N MET A 503 -1.86 21.44 -3.55
CA MET A 503 -3.28 21.25 -3.27
C MET A 503 -3.81 22.32 -2.33
N LEU A 504 -3.09 22.61 -1.23
CA LEU A 504 -3.45 23.67 -0.28
C LEU A 504 -3.58 25.02 -0.99
N LEU A 505 -2.59 25.42 -1.79
CA LEU A 505 -2.62 26.70 -2.51
C LEU A 505 -3.72 26.78 -3.58
N SER A 506 -4.00 25.65 -4.25
CA SER A 506 -5.03 25.56 -5.28
C SER A 506 -6.43 25.69 -4.71
N CYS A 507 -6.72 24.96 -3.62
CA CYS A 507 -8.03 24.88 -3.00
C CYS A 507 -8.32 26.05 -2.05
N TYR A 508 -7.29 26.63 -1.42
CA TYR A 508 -7.41 27.63 -0.36
C TYR A 508 -6.62 28.91 -0.66
N ARG A 509 -6.94 29.56 -1.79
CA ARG A 509 -6.25 30.77 -2.29
C ARG A 509 -6.22 31.95 -1.30
N SER A 510 -7.15 32.02 -0.35
CA SER A 510 -7.19 33.04 0.70
C SER A 510 -6.04 32.88 1.70
N LEU A 511 -5.70 31.62 2.07
CA LEU A 511 -4.61 31.31 3.00
C LEU A 511 -3.22 31.60 2.40
N GLY A 512 -3.07 31.43 1.08
CA GLY A 512 -1.82 31.76 0.39
C GLY A 512 -1.46 33.25 0.42
N LYS A 513 -2.43 34.14 0.71
CA LYS A 513 -2.22 35.59 0.82
C LYS A 513 -1.87 36.04 2.24
N THR A 514 -2.36 35.36 3.27
CA THR A 514 -2.10 35.71 4.69
C THR A 514 -0.72 35.22 5.15
N THR A 515 -0.20 34.12 4.61
CA THR A 515 1.17 33.64 4.92
C THR A 515 2.30 34.49 4.32
N ILE A 516 1.98 35.54 3.56
CA ILE A 516 2.98 36.47 3.00
C ILE A 516 3.36 37.56 4.00
N ASP A 517 2.58 37.79 5.08
CA ASP A 517 2.66 39.06 5.81
C ASP A 517 2.95 39.01 7.33
N GLU A 518 3.22 37.87 7.96
CA GLU A 518 3.58 37.87 9.40
C GLU A 518 4.81 36.99 9.72
N CYS A 519 5.91 37.67 10.05
CA CYS A 519 7.23 37.20 10.51
C CYS A 519 8.23 36.71 9.42
N ASN A 520 9.13 37.61 9.02
CA ASN A 520 10.20 37.49 8.00
C ASN A 520 11.28 36.39 8.24
N GLN A 521 10.95 35.23 8.81
CA GLN A 521 11.94 34.17 9.10
C GLN A 521 11.61 32.80 8.48
N ALA A 522 10.35 32.50 8.17
CA ALA A 522 9.97 31.21 7.58
C ALA A 522 9.78 31.33 6.06
N PRO A 523 10.25 30.36 5.25
CA PRO A 523 10.05 30.38 3.81
C PRO A 523 8.56 30.31 3.46
N SER A 524 8.17 31.12 2.48
CA SER A 524 6.82 31.16 1.89
C SER A 524 6.49 29.86 1.15
N ALA A 525 5.20 29.61 0.91
CA ALA A 525 4.77 28.39 0.22
C ALA A 525 5.37 28.24 -1.19
N MET A 526 5.60 29.35 -1.91
CA MET A 526 6.26 29.31 -3.22
C MET A 526 7.76 29.07 -3.11
N GLU A 527 8.44 29.62 -2.09
CA GLU A 527 9.86 29.32 -1.84
C GLU A 527 10.05 27.84 -1.48
N ILE A 528 9.13 27.27 -0.70
CA ILE A 528 9.08 25.84 -0.40
C ILE A 528 9.00 25.05 -1.72
N LEU A 529 7.99 25.31 -2.55
CA LEU A 529 7.81 24.57 -3.81
C LEU A 529 9.00 24.72 -4.76
N ASN A 530 9.60 25.92 -4.86
CA ASN A 530 10.81 26.14 -5.64
C ASN A 530 12.01 25.33 -5.12
N HIS A 531 12.17 25.22 -3.80
CA HIS A 531 13.19 24.36 -3.21
C HIS A 531 12.96 22.89 -3.60
N TYR A 532 11.72 22.38 -3.50
CA TYR A 532 11.41 21.00 -3.91
C TYR A 532 11.69 20.76 -5.39
N VAL A 533 11.36 21.69 -6.29
CA VAL A 533 11.70 21.58 -7.71
C VAL A 533 13.21 21.54 -7.91
N SER A 534 13.96 22.41 -7.22
CA SER A 534 15.42 22.41 -7.26
C SER A 534 16.00 21.09 -6.78
N LEU A 535 15.54 20.60 -5.63
CA LEU A 535 15.97 19.34 -5.03
C LEU A 535 15.65 18.16 -5.96
N LEU A 536 14.43 18.03 -6.45
CA LEU A 536 14.02 16.99 -7.40
C LEU A 536 14.86 17.03 -8.68
N ALA A 537 15.15 18.22 -9.22
CA ALA A 537 16.01 18.37 -10.39
C ALA A 537 17.46 17.89 -10.16
N THR A 538 17.94 17.83 -8.91
CA THR A 538 19.27 17.29 -8.62
C THR A 538 19.35 15.76 -8.73
N PHE A 539 18.27 15.04 -8.38
CA PHE A 539 18.23 13.58 -8.40
C PHE A 539 18.34 13.05 -9.82
N GLY A 540 19.41 12.30 -10.12
CA GLY A 540 19.60 11.69 -11.45
C GLY A 540 19.54 12.70 -12.61
N GLY A 541 19.85 13.98 -12.34
CA GLY A 541 19.74 15.06 -13.32
C GLY A 541 18.30 15.41 -13.73
N GLY A 542 17.30 15.13 -12.88
CA GLY A 542 15.88 15.43 -13.12
C GLY A 542 15.18 14.43 -14.03
N GLN A 543 15.83 13.32 -14.38
CA GLN A 543 15.28 12.28 -15.26
C GLN A 543 14.49 11.24 -14.46
N HIS A 544 13.38 11.68 -13.88
CA HIS A 544 12.46 10.85 -13.12
C HIS A 544 11.02 11.36 -13.33
N PRO A 545 9.99 10.54 -13.06
CA PRO A 545 8.60 10.82 -13.45
C PRO A 545 7.89 11.90 -12.61
N TYR A 546 8.55 12.46 -11.59
CA TYR A 546 7.90 13.34 -10.60
C TYR A 546 8.20 14.83 -10.80
N LEU A 547 9.31 15.19 -11.47
CA LEU A 547 9.70 16.59 -11.64
C LEU A 547 8.75 17.35 -12.56
N ALA A 548 8.50 16.80 -13.75
CA ALA A 548 7.67 17.47 -14.75
C ALA A 548 6.22 17.68 -14.26
N PRO A 549 5.52 16.69 -13.66
CA PRO A 549 4.19 16.91 -13.09
C PRO A 549 4.16 18.00 -12.01
N LEU A 550 5.16 18.06 -11.13
CA LEU A 550 5.22 19.09 -10.09
C LEU A 550 5.35 20.49 -10.72
N MET A 551 6.26 20.65 -11.68
CA MET A 551 6.44 21.92 -12.39
C MET A 551 5.16 22.35 -13.11
N THR A 552 4.45 21.43 -13.77
CA THR A 552 3.16 21.73 -14.41
C THR A 552 2.13 22.20 -13.40
N ALA A 553 1.99 21.50 -12.27
CA ALA A 553 1.03 21.87 -11.23
C ALA A 553 1.36 23.24 -10.61
N MET A 554 2.64 23.59 -10.48
CA MET A 554 3.07 24.92 -10.02
C MET A 554 2.75 26.03 -11.02
N VAL A 555 2.84 25.77 -12.33
CA VAL A 555 2.47 26.76 -13.35
C VAL A 555 0.98 27.08 -13.28
N GLU A 556 0.13 26.10 -12.97
CA GLU A 556 -1.31 26.29 -12.79
C GLU A 556 -1.67 27.14 -11.55
N LEU A 557 -0.73 27.34 -10.62
CA LEU A 557 -0.90 28.25 -9.48
C LEU A 557 -0.65 29.73 -9.84
N LEU A 558 0.03 30.01 -10.95
CA LEU A 558 0.32 31.38 -11.38
C LEU A 558 -0.96 32.06 -11.92
N PRO A 559 -1.16 33.36 -11.60
CA PRO A 559 -2.38 34.09 -11.93
C PRO A 559 -2.60 34.35 -13.42
#